data_AF-C1CXT0-F1
#
_entry.id   AF-C1CXT0-F1
#
_cell.length_a   1.000
_cell.length_b   1.000
_cell.length_c   1.000
_cell.angle_alpha   90.00
_cell.angle_beta   90.00
_cell.angle_gamma   90.00
#
_symmetry.space_group_name_H-M   'P 1'
#
loop_
_entity.id
_entity.type
_entity.pdbx_description
1 polymer ?
#
loop_
_entity_poly.entity_id
_entity_poly.type
_entity_poly.pdbx_seq_one_letter_code
_entity_poly.pdbx_strand_id
1 'polypeptide(L)'
;MLLESTLAVYGTLSAAGVTCWLIGGNAIELLCGHHVREHDDLDFLILASQGVQAQTALERDGFHHATVHWKQATCFFGVGTCWWIWFR
;
A
#
# COMPACT_ATOMS: atom_id res chain seq x y z
N MET A 1 9.21 13.86 -0.26
CA MET A 1 8.55 13.99 -1.58
C MET A 1 7.95 12.62 -1.87
N LEU A 2 6.68 12.53 -2.26
CA LEU A 2 6.08 11.20 -2.50
C LEU A 2 6.70 10.57 -3.75
N LEU A 3 7.09 9.29 -3.63
CA LEU A 3 7.60 8.51 -4.75
C LEU A 3 6.45 8.27 -5.75
N GLU A 4 6.78 8.17 -7.05
CA GLU A 4 5.79 7.90 -8.10
C GLU A 4 5.01 6.61 -7.84
N SER A 5 5.67 5.60 -7.27
CA SER A 5 5.05 4.36 -6.81
C SER A 5 3.99 4.58 -5.74
N THR A 6 4.19 5.51 -4.80
CA THR A 6 3.21 5.84 -3.76
C THR A 6 1.96 6.46 -4.37
N LEU A 7 2.13 7.37 -5.33
CA LEU A 7 1.00 8.01 -6.02
C LEU A 7 0.23 7.03 -6.90
N ALA A 8 0.92 6.10 -7.55
CA ALA A 8 0.28 5.06 -8.35
C ALA A 8 -0.66 4.20 -7.50
N VAL A 9 -0.17 3.66 -6.37
CA VAL A 9 -0.99 2.81 -5.48
C VAL A 9 -2.14 3.60 -4.85
N TYR A 10 -1.87 4.82 -4.37
CA TYR A 10 -2.95 5.69 -3.86
C TYR A 10 -4.01 5.96 -4.94
N GLY A 11 -3.58 6.23 -6.17
CA GLY A 11 -4.47 6.46 -7.31
C GLY A 11 -5.39 5.26 -7.58
N THR A 12 -4.83 4.05 -7.61
CA THR A 12 -5.59 2.80 -7.78
C THR A 12 -6.64 2.61 -6.67
N LEU A 13 -6.22 2.76 -5.40
CA LEU A 13 -7.11 2.60 -4.25
C LEU A 13 -8.21 3.68 -4.21
N SER A 14 -7.83 4.94 -4.45
CA SER A 14 -8.76 6.07 -4.48
C SER A 14 -9.77 5.95 -5.61
N ALA A 15 -9.35 5.56 -6.82
CA ALA A 15 -10.24 5.35 -7.96
C ALA A 15 -11.23 4.20 -7.73
N ALA A 16 -10.85 3.22 -6.92
CA ALA A 16 -11.73 2.14 -6.50
C ALA A 16 -12.67 2.53 -5.35
N GLY A 17 -12.53 3.72 -4.73
CA GLY A 17 -13.33 4.12 -3.56
C GLY A 17 -12.88 3.46 -2.25
N VAL A 18 -11.63 3.00 -2.17
CA VAL A 18 -11.04 2.43 -0.97
C VAL A 18 -10.53 3.54 -0.07
N THR A 19 -10.97 3.54 1.19
CA THR A 19 -10.41 4.42 2.21
C THR A 19 -9.06 3.88 2.63
N CYS A 20 -8.00 4.65 2.41
CA CYS A 20 -6.63 4.23 2.70
C CYS A 20 -5.78 5.35 3.32
N TRP A 21 -4.77 4.96 4.09
CA TRP A 21 -3.78 5.85 4.68
C TRP A 21 -2.38 5.30 4.42
N LEU A 22 -1.46 6.15 3.94
CA LEU A 22 -0.04 5.82 3.92
C LEU A 22 0.45 5.66 5.36
N ILE A 23 1.13 4.56 5.65
CA ILE A 23 1.76 4.29 6.94
C ILE A 23 3.24 3.91 6.74
N GLY A 24 3.91 3.48 7.80
CA GLY A 24 5.30 3.02 7.73
C GLY A 24 6.31 4.15 7.52
N GLY A 25 7.50 3.79 7.01
CA GLY A 25 8.62 4.72 6.85
C GLY A 25 8.32 5.87 5.90
N ASN A 26 7.62 5.58 4.79
CA ASN A 26 7.22 6.57 3.80
C ASN A 26 6.26 7.64 4.38
N ALA A 27 5.34 7.25 5.27
CA ALA A 27 4.46 8.19 5.95
C ALA A 27 5.22 9.15 6.89
N ILE A 28 6.24 8.63 7.59
CA ILE A 28 7.08 9.45 8.48
C ILE A 28 7.82 10.50 7.66
N GLU A 29 8.45 10.11 6.56
CA GLU A 29 9.19 11.05 5.71
C GLU A 29 8.30 12.10 5.04
N LEU A 30 7.06 11.72 4.69
CA LEU A 30 6.06 12.68 4.23
C LEU A 30 5.81 13.77 5.30
N LEU A 31 5.68 13.39 6.56
CA LEU A 31 5.51 14.33 7.68
C LEU A 31 6.77 15.16 7.95
N CYS A 32 7.95 14.57 7.80
CA CYS A 32 9.23 15.26 7.96
C CYS A 32 9.54 16.24 6.81
N GLY A 33 8.86 16.10 5.67
CA GLY A 33 9.03 16.97 4.50
C GLY A 33 10.30 16.74 3.70
N HIS A 34 11.09 15.72 4.03
CA HIS A 34 12.34 15.38 3.32
C HIS A 34 12.57 13.87 3.31
N HIS A 35 13.34 13.42 2.31
CA HIS A 35 13.72 12.02 2.18
C HIS A 35 14.87 11.70 3.14
N VAL A 36 14.79 10.59 3.87
CA VAL A 36 15.76 10.23 4.92
C VAL A 36 16.54 8.96 4.56
N ARG A 37 15.88 7.95 3.98
CA ARG A 37 16.52 6.69 3.55
C ARG A 37 15.79 6.05 2.37
N GLU A 38 16.44 5.11 1.70
CA GLU A 38 15.76 4.26 0.73
C GLU A 38 14.72 3.35 1.42
N HIS A 39 13.59 3.12 0.75
CA HIS A 39 12.53 2.21 1.18
C HIS A 39 12.32 1.15 0.10
N ASP A 40 12.37 -0.13 0.50
CA ASP A 40 12.11 -1.27 -0.38
C ASP A 40 10.62 -1.62 -0.47
N ASP A 41 9.82 -0.98 0.38
CA ASP A 41 8.40 -1.22 0.54
C ASP A 41 7.60 0.07 0.73
N LEU A 42 6.28 -0.11 0.62
CA LEU A 42 5.30 0.94 0.85
C LEU A 42 4.07 0.32 1.54
N ASP A 43 3.58 1.01 2.56
CA ASP A 43 2.57 0.47 3.46
C ASP A 43 1.30 1.31 3.42
N PHE A 44 0.15 0.66 3.25
CA PHE A 44 -1.16 1.29 3.37
C PHE A 44 -2.01 0.59 4.42
N LEU A 45 -2.64 1.39 5.28
CA LEU A 45 -3.73 0.94 6.12
C LEU A 45 -5.03 1.10 5.33
N ILE A 46 -5.89 0.07 5.32
CA ILE A 46 -7.24 0.14 4.74
C ILE A 46 -8.27 -0.40 5.73
N LEU A 47 -9.54 -0.09 5.49
CA LEU A 47 -10.63 -0.70 6.24
C LEU A 47 -10.76 -2.20 5.89
N ALA A 48 -10.89 -3.05 6.91
CA ALA A 48 -11.03 -4.49 6.71
C ALA A 48 -12.21 -4.88 5.81
N SER A 49 -13.33 -4.15 5.91
CA SER A 49 -14.50 -4.33 5.05
C SER A 49 -14.24 -4.05 3.57
N GLN A 50 -13.16 -3.34 3.23
CA GLN A 50 -12.77 -3.00 1.86
C GLN A 50 -11.61 -3.86 1.33
N GLY A 51 -11.17 -4.89 2.06
CA GLY A 51 -10.03 -5.72 1.67
C GLY A 51 -10.18 -6.36 0.28
N VAL A 52 -11.33 -6.97 0.00
CA VAL A 52 -11.60 -7.58 -1.32
C VAL A 52 -11.63 -6.52 -2.42
N GLN A 53 -12.23 -5.36 -2.16
CA GLN A 53 -12.31 -4.26 -3.11
C GLN A 53 -10.92 -3.70 -3.45
N ALA A 54 -10.07 -3.50 -2.44
CA ALA A 54 -8.69 -3.07 -2.60
C ALA A 54 -7.87 -4.09 -3.40
N GLN A 55 -8.00 -5.37 -3.06
CA GLN A 55 -7.36 -6.46 -3.78
C GLN A 55 -7.75 -6.47 -5.25
N THR A 56 -9.05 -6.46 -5.57
CA THR A 56 -9.53 -6.49 -6.97
C THR A 56 -9.05 -5.26 -7.75
N ALA A 57 -9.02 -4.08 -7.12
CA ALA A 57 -8.53 -2.87 -7.76
C ALA A 57 -7.05 -2.95 -8.11
N LEU A 58 -6.23 -3.43 -7.16
CA LEU A 58 -4.79 -3.62 -7.36
C LEU A 58 -4.51 -4.69 -8.42
N GLU A 59 -5.21 -5.83 -8.37
CA GLU A 59 -5.06 -6.89 -9.38
C GLU A 59 -5.38 -6.41 -10.80
N ARG A 60 -6.43 -5.60 -10.96
CA ARG A 60 -6.80 -5.01 -12.25
C ARG A 60 -5.71 -4.10 -12.80
N ASP A 61 -5.00 -3.39 -11.93
CA ASP A 61 -3.92 -2.48 -12.30
C ASP A 61 -2.55 -3.20 -12.42
N GLY A 62 -2.55 -4.54 -12.39
CA GLY A 62 -1.37 -5.37 -12.66
C GLY A 62 -0.54 -5.73 -11.43
N PHE A 63 -1.02 -5.44 -10.22
CA PHE A 63 -0.39 -5.90 -8.98
C PHE A 63 -0.73 -7.38 -8.73
N HIS A 64 0.20 -8.12 -8.14
CA HIS A 64 0.04 -9.55 -7.83
C HIS A 64 0.08 -9.77 -6.32
N HIS A 65 -1.01 -10.24 -5.72
CA HIS A 65 -1.00 -10.51 -4.28
C HIS A 65 -0.20 -11.78 -3.96
N ALA A 66 0.43 -11.83 -2.78
CA ALA A 66 0.85 -13.10 -2.18
C ALA A 66 0.54 -13.08 -0.68
N THR A 67 -0.29 -14.03 -0.26
CA THR A 67 -0.75 -14.11 1.12
C THR A 67 0.37 -14.69 2.01
N VAL A 68 0.98 -13.86 2.85
CA VAL A 68 1.87 -14.33 3.93
C VAL A 68 1.07 -14.46 5.22
N HIS A 69 0.95 -15.68 5.73
CA HIS A 69 0.20 -16.06 6.94
C HIS A 69 0.90 -15.69 8.26
N TRP A 70 1.37 -14.44 8.41
CA TRP A 70 1.89 -13.98 9.70
C TRP A 70 0.97 -12.90 10.30
N LYS A 71 0.22 -13.31 11.33
CA LYS A 71 -0.52 -12.47 12.30
C LYS A 71 -1.56 -11.47 11.72
N GLN A 72 -2.53 -11.97 10.92
CA GLN A 72 -3.75 -11.23 10.53
C GLN A 72 -3.53 -10.00 9.62
N ALA A 73 -2.44 -9.94 8.87
CA ALA A 73 -2.24 -8.98 7.77
C ALA A 73 -2.27 -9.70 6.40
N THR A 74 -2.72 -9.03 5.34
CA THR A 74 -2.61 -9.54 3.96
C THR A 74 -1.55 -8.70 3.24
N CYS A 75 -0.62 -9.37 2.56
CA CYS A 75 0.47 -8.73 1.82
C CYS A 75 0.16 -8.78 0.32
N PHE A 76 0.58 -7.75 -0.41
CA PHE A 76 0.40 -7.61 -1.85
C PHE A 76 1.76 -7.25 -2.48
N PHE A 77 2.07 -7.77 -3.68
CA PHE A 77 3.34 -7.54 -4.37
C PHE A 77 3.11 -6.91 -5.75
N GLY A 78 4.02 -6.06 -6.22
CA GLY A 78 3.92 -5.48 -7.57
C GLY A 78 5.26 -4.96 -8.06
N VAL A 79 5.59 -5.24 -9.33
CA VAL A 79 6.81 -4.88 -10.09
C VAL A 79 7.95 -4.31 -9.22
N GLY A 80 8.71 -5.19 -8.57
CA GLY A 80 9.96 -4.85 -7.88
C GLY A 80 9.83 -4.17 -6.50
N THR A 81 8.62 -4.04 -5.92
CA THR A 81 8.41 -3.47 -4.58
C THR A 81 7.48 -4.35 -3.73
N CYS A 82 7.80 -4.48 -2.44
CA CYS A 82 7.03 -5.24 -1.45
C CYS A 82 6.02 -4.30 -0.75
N TRP A 83 4.83 -4.77 -0.36
CA TRP A 83 3.83 -3.90 0.28
C TRP A 83 3.07 -4.62 1.41
N TRP A 84 2.94 -3.98 2.57
CA TRP A 84 2.16 -4.51 3.68
C TRP A 84 0.84 -3.77 3.83
N ILE A 85 -0.27 -4.51 3.80
CA ILE A 85 -1.59 -4.00 4.18
C ILE A 85 -1.95 -4.56 5.55
N TRP A 86 -2.05 -3.65 6.52
CA TRP A 86 -2.48 -3.97 7.87
C TRP A 86 -4.01 -3.82 7.96
N PHE A 87 -4.68 -4.79 8.60
CA PHE A 87 -6.09 -4.67 8.93
C PHE A 87 -6.23 -4.36 10.41
N ARG A 88 -7.17 -3.47 10.74
CA ARG A 88 -7.67 -3.32 12.10
C ARG A 88 -9.18 -3.46 12.12
#